data_AF-A0A7W0S2T8-F1
#
_entry.id   AF-A0A7W0S2T8-F1
#
_cell.length_a   1.000
_cell.length_b   1.000
_cell.length_c   1.000
_cell.angle_alpha   90.00
_cell.angle_beta   90.00
_cell.angle_gamma   90.00
#
_symmetry.space_group_name_H-M   'P 1'
#
loop_
_entity.id
_entity.type
_entity.pdbx_description
1 polymer ?
#
loop_
_entity_poly.entity_id
_entity_poly.type
_entity_poly.pdbx_seq_one_letter_code
_entity_poly.pdbx_strand_id
1 'polypeptide(L)'
;MDVDHPATEADPRSGSARARTARAFLAVAVRVGVVLCVGAAAISGVLKFDDTLGVYDSAADRNHAFDYRERVYPEPVVAGSGKVFEDARLSMPADASYRVVRGRRYAETGYSYWAQYFLNGFLLPRRQTSSEEARWIFCFGCDAATLGRLRILSDEGDGLVFGKVRS
;
A
#
# COMPACT_ATOMS: atom_id res chain seq x y z
N MET A 1 87.08 -21.68 27.27
CA MET A 1 85.94 -22.08 28.13
C MET A 1 84.71 -21.51 27.47
N ASP A 2 84.12 -22.27 26.55
CA ASP A 2 82.83 -21.97 25.93
C ASP A 2 81.90 -23.10 26.37
N VAL A 3 80.85 -22.74 27.10
CA VAL A 3 79.79 -23.65 27.50
C VAL A 3 78.60 -23.33 26.61
N ASP A 4 78.44 -24.09 25.54
CA ASP A 4 77.22 -24.13 24.74
C ASP A 4 76.09 -24.80 25.55
N HIS A 5 74.93 -24.14 25.61
CA HIS A 5 73.69 -24.75 26.07
C HIS A 5 72.64 -24.72 24.95
N PRO A 6 71.96 -25.85 24.69
CA PRO A 6 71.15 -26.04 23.49
C PRO A 6 69.83 -25.27 23.54
N ALA A 7 69.44 -24.75 22.38
CA ALA A 7 68.14 -24.16 22.14
C ALA A 7 67.02 -25.21 22.26
N THR A 8 66.00 -24.89 23.07
CA THR A 8 64.77 -25.68 23.20
C THR A 8 63.95 -25.59 21.91
N GLU A 9 63.96 -26.66 21.11
CA GLU A 9 63.18 -26.78 19.88
C GLU A 9 61.71 -27.07 20.22
N ALA A 10 60.81 -26.10 19.95
CA ALA A 10 59.38 -26.24 20.18
C ALA A 10 58.73 -27.08 19.06
N ASP A 11 58.11 -28.21 19.41
CA ASP A 11 57.48 -29.15 18.47
C ASP A 11 56.25 -28.53 17.76
N PRO A 12 56.29 -28.34 16.42
CA PRO A 12 55.22 -27.74 15.63
C PRO A 12 53.95 -28.60 15.53
N ARG A 13 53.98 -29.87 15.98
CA ARG A 13 52.81 -30.78 15.92
C ARG A 13 51.73 -30.43 16.95
N SER A 14 52.09 -29.73 18.02
CA SER A 14 51.20 -29.31 19.11
C SER A 14 50.06 -28.35 18.69
N GLY A 15 50.31 -27.48 17.69
CA GLY A 15 49.34 -26.48 17.24
C GLY A 15 48.20 -27.03 16.36
N SER A 16 48.46 -28.08 15.58
CA SER A 16 47.51 -28.59 14.57
C SER A 16 46.35 -29.40 15.15
N ALA A 17 46.56 -30.03 16.30
CA ALA A 17 45.53 -30.83 16.98
C ALA A 17 44.52 -29.92 17.68
N ARG A 18 45.01 -28.93 18.46
CA ARG A 18 44.17 -27.96 19.19
C ARG A 18 43.27 -27.14 18.26
N ALA A 19 43.77 -26.75 17.09
CA ALA A 19 42.98 -26.01 16.09
C ALA A 19 41.84 -26.85 15.48
N ARG A 20 42.04 -28.16 15.32
CA ARG A 20 41.00 -29.08 14.80
C ARG A 20 39.90 -29.34 15.83
N THR A 21 40.27 -29.52 17.10
CA THR A 21 39.29 -29.68 18.18
C THR A 21 38.45 -28.42 18.36
N ALA A 22 39.06 -27.23 18.36
CA ALA A 22 38.34 -25.96 18.49
C ALA A 22 37.30 -25.74 17.37
N ARG A 23 37.65 -26.09 16.12
CA ARG A 23 36.70 -26.01 14.99
C ARG A 23 35.55 -27.00 15.10
N ALA A 24 35.81 -28.21 15.58
CA ALA A 24 34.77 -29.22 15.81
C ALA A 24 33.78 -28.77 16.91
N PHE A 25 34.28 -28.23 18.02
CA PHE A 25 33.45 -27.67 19.09
C PHE A 25 32.61 -26.48 18.60
N LEU A 26 33.20 -25.57 17.81
CA LEU A 26 32.47 -24.45 17.24
C LEU A 26 31.34 -24.91 16.30
N ALA A 27 31.58 -25.90 15.46
CA ALA A 27 30.57 -26.44 14.55
C ALA A 27 29.39 -27.09 15.30
N VAL A 28 29.67 -27.81 16.39
CA VAL A 28 28.64 -28.37 17.27
C VAL A 28 27.85 -27.28 17.98
N ALA A 29 28.53 -26.27 18.53
CA ALA A 29 27.90 -25.14 19.20
C ALA A 29 26.97 -24.36 18.26
N VAL A 30 27.40 -24.12 17.00
CA VAL A 30 26.56 -23.47 15.99
C VAL A 30 25.32 -24.30 15.66
N ARG A 31 25.46 -25.63 15.48
CA ARG A 31 24.32 -26.51 15.21
C ARG A 31 23.31 -26.52 16.34
N VAL A 32 23.79 -26.61 17.59
CA VAL A 32 22.93 -26.56 18.78
C VAL A 32 22.23 -25.20 18.86
N GLY A 33 22.95 -24.10 18.61
CA GLY A 33 22.36 -22.75 18.57
C GLY A 33 21.24 -22.62 17.54
N VAL A 34 21.45 -23.11 16.31
CA VAL A 34 20.41 -23.09 15.27
C VAL A 34 19.19 -23.91 15.67
N VAL A 35 19.39 -25.12 16.21
CA VAL A 35 18.27 -25.98 16.66
C VAL A 35 17.47 -25.29 17.76
N LEU A 36 18.15 -24.64 18.72
CA LEU A 36 17.49 -23.87 19.77
C LEU A 36 16.70 -22.68 19.23
N CYS A 37 17.26 -21.92 18.27
CA CYS A 37 16.56 -20.80 17.65
C CYS A 37 15.31 -21.26 16.88
N VAL A 38 15.42 -22.32 16.08
CA VAL A 38 14.29 -22.88 15.33
C VAL A 38 13.22 -23.43 16.29
N GLY A 39 13.64 -24.16 17.32
CA GLY A 39 12.74 -24.66 18.35
C GLY A 39 11.99 -23.54 19.07
N ALA A 40 12.69 -22.49 19.48
CA ALA A 40 12.07 -21.33 20.14
C ALA A 40 11.09 -20.58 19.22
N ALA A 41 11.43 -20.42 17.94
CA ALA A 41 10.55 -19.81 16.95
C ALA A 41 9.28 -20.64 16.72
N ALA A 42 9.42 -21.96 16.58
CA ALA A 42 8.29 -22.88 16.40
C ALA A 42 7.37 -22.88 17.62
N ILE A 43 7.93 -22.96 18.84
CA ILE A 43 7.16 -22.90 20.10
C ILE A 43 6.43 -21.56 20.21
N SER A 44 7.11 -20.45 19.93
CA SER A 44 6.50 -19.12 19.95
C SER A 44 5.36 -18.99 18.93
N GLY A 45 5.52 -19.59 17.76
CA GLY A 45 4.47 -19.64 16.73
C GLY A 45 3.24 -20.41 17.20
N VAL A 46 3.42 -21.60 17.78
CA VAL A 46 2.30 -22.42 18.30
C VAL A 46 1.59 -21.71 19.45
N LEU A 47 2.33 -21.14 20.40
CA LEU A 47 1.72 -20.47 21.56
C LEU A 47 0.93 -19.22 21.19
N LYS A 48 1.32 -18.51 20.13
CA LYS A 48 0.64 -17.30 19.67
C LYS A 48 -0.37 -17.56 18.56
N PHE A 49 -0.51 -18.80 18.10
CA PHE A 49 -1.32 -19.14 16.95
C PHE A 49 -2.80 -18.81 17.19
N ASP A 50 -3.34 -19.19 18.35
CA ASP A 50 -4.74 -18.95 18.70
C ASP A 50 -5.05 -17.45 18.88
N ASP A 51 -4.18 -16.70 19.55
CA ASP A 51 -4.31 -15.23 19.66
C ASP A 51 -4.29 -14.56 18.29
N THR A 52 -3.42 -15.05 17.40
CA THR A 52 -3.29 -14.54 16.03
C THR A 52 -4.55 -14.86 15.23
N LEU A 53 -5.08 -16.08 15.33
CA LEU A 53 -6.35 -16.46 14.72
C LEU A 53 -7.51 -15.62 15.24
N GLY A 54 -7.61 -15.38 16.55
CA GLY A 54 -8.66 -14.54 17.13
C GLY A 54 -8.62 -13.09 16.62
N VAL A 55 -7.42 -12.53 16.42
CA VAL A 55 -7.26 -11.21 15.80
C VAL A 55 -7.74 -11.24 14.34
N TYR A 56 -7.38 -12.26 13.56
CA TYR A 56 -7.79 -12.37 12.17
C TYR A 56 -9.30 -12.64 12.01
N ASP A 57 -9.90 -13.48 12.84
CA ASP A 57 -11.35 -13.72 12.86
C ASP A 57 -12.11 -12.43 13.23
N SER A 58 -11.67 -11.71 14.27
CA SER A 58 -12.30 -10.43 14.63
C SER A 58 -12.16 -9.38 13.52
N ALA A 59 -11.08 -9.41 12.74
CA ALA A 59 -10.91 -8.55 11.57
C ALA A 59 -11.79 -9.01 10.40
N ALA A 60 -11.93 -10.33 10.19
CA ALA A 60 -12.78 -10.90 9.17
C ALA A 60 -14.27 -10.63 9.43
N ASP A 61 -14.72 -10.78 10.67
CA ASP A 61 -16.10 -10.47 11.09
C ASP A 61 -16.42 -8.99 10.94
N ARG A 62 -15.49 -8.12 11.35
CA ARG A 62 -15.60 -6.67 11.10
C ARG A 62 -15.66 -6.37 9.60
N ASN A 63 -14.86 -7.05 8.79
CA ASN A 63 -14.86 -6.88 7.34
C ASN A 63 -16.12 -7.46 6.66
N HIS A 64 -16.73 -8.50 7.22
CA HIS A 64 -17.95 -9.09 6.70
C HIS A 64 -19.16 -8.16 6.91
N ALA A 65 -19.15 -7.33 7.96
CA ALA A 65 -20.18 -6.33 8.20
C ALA A 65 -20.17 -5.18 7.18
N PHE A 66 -19.09 -5.00 6.42
CA PHE A 66 -18.93 -3.95 5.44
C PHE A 66 -19.37 -4.39 4.04
N ASP A 67 -20.15 -3.54 3.36
CA ASP A 67 -20.46 -3.73 1.95
C ASP A 67 -19.18 -3.63 1.08
N TYR A 68 -19.24 -4.02 -0.20
CA TYR A 68 -18.08 -3.96 -1.09
C TYR A 68 -17.49 -2.53 -1.16
N ARG A 69 -18.34 -1.51 -1.11
CA ARG A 69 -17.95 -0.11 -1.19
C ARG A 69 -17.18 0.31 0.07
N GLU A 70 -17.64 -0.07 1.24
CA GLU A 70 -17.02 0.20 2.53
C GLU A 70 -15.68 -0.54 2.69
N ARG A 71 -15.52 -1.73 2.10
CA ARG A 71 -14.24 -2.45 2.09
C ARG A 71 -13.22 -1.86 1.11
N VAL A 72 -13.67 -1.42 -0.05
CA VAL A 72 -12.79 -0.89 -1.09
C VAL A 72 -12.47 0.60 -0.84
N TYR A 73 -13.35 1.30 -0.14
CA TYR A 73 -13.29 2.74 0.12
C TYR A 73 -13.69 3.08 1.58
N PRO A 74 -12.92 2.61 2.59
CA PRO A 74 -13.27 2.68 4.02
C PRO A 74 -13.27 4.10 4.63
N GLU A 75 -12.77 5.09 3.89
CA GLU A 75 -12.96 6.51 4.18
C GLU A 75 -13.51 7.19 2.92
N PRO A 76 -14.17 8.37 3.01
CA PRO A 76 -14.36 9.24 1.85
C PRO A 76 -12.98 9.48 1.24
N VAL A 77 -12.70 8.72 0.20
CA VAL A 77 -11.36 8.39 -0.27
C VAL A 77 -10.64 9.69 -0.60
N VAL A 78 -9.32 9.65 -0.56
CA VAL A 78 -8.34 10.66 -1.02
C VAL A 78 -8.70 11.40 -2.34
N ALA A 79 -9.70 10.94 -3.10
CA ALA A 79 -10.25 11.58 -4.29
C ALA A 79 -11.72 12.06 -4.18
N GLY A 80 -12.56 11.61 -3.24
CA GLY A 80 -13.97 12.02 -3.07
C GLY A 80 -15.01 10.92 -3.01
N SER A 81 -16.27 11.26 -3.28
CA SER A 81 -17.40 10.32 -3.23
C SER A 81 -17.25 9.17 -4.24
N GLY A 82 -17.09 7.95 -3.71
CA GLY A 82 -17.09 6.72 -4.50
C GLY A 82 -18.39 6.51 -5.31
N LYS A 83 -19.53 7.01 -4.80
CA LYS A 83 -20.79 6.97 -5.55
C LYS A 83 -20.71 7.86 -6.79
N VAL A 84 -20.20 9.08 -6.65
CA VAL A 84 -20.06 10.01 -7.79
C VAL A 84 -19.15 9.41 -8.87
N PHE A 85 -18.06 8.76 -8.46
CA PHE A 85 -17.17 8.07 -9.40
C PHE A 85 -17.84 6.90 -10.11
N GLU A 86 -18.59 6.08 -9.39
CA GLU A 86 -19.25 4.93 -9.99
C GLU A 86 -20.41 5.35 -10.90
N ASP A 87 -21.23 6.32 -10.48
CA ASP A 87 -22.26 6.91 -11.32
C ASP A 87 -21.66 7.48 -12.61
N ALA A 88 -20.49 8.09 -12.53
CA ALA A 88 -19.77 8.61 -13.68
C ALA A 88 -19.28 7.48 -14.61
N ARG A 89 -18.70 6.42 -14.06
CA ARG A 89 -18.27 5.23 -14.82
C ARG A 89 -19.44 4.56 -15.54
N LEU A 90 -20.61 4.50 -14.91
CA LEU A 90 -21.83 3.91 -15.48
C LEU A 90 -22.51 4.83 -16.50
N SER A 91 -22.41 6.15 -16.33
CA SER A 91 -23.09 7.12 -17.21
C SER A 91 -22.30 7.47 -18.47
N MET A 92 -20.97 7.48 -18.40
CA MET A 92 -20.12 7.87 -19.54
C MET A 92 -19.96 6.73 -20.54
N PRO A 93 -20.11 6.98 -21.86
CA PRO A 93 -19.64 6.06 -22.90
C PRO A 93 -18.17 5.70 -22.75
N ALA A 94 -17.74 4.55 -23.25
CA ALA A 94 -16.35 4.09 -23.14
C ALA A 94 -15.36 4.99 -23.89
N ASP A 95 -15.77 5.60 -25.00
CA ASP A 95 -14.97 6.51 -25.84
C ASP A 95 -15.04 7.98 -25.38
N ALA A 96 -15.76 8.26 -24.29
CA ALA A 96 -15.98 9.62 -23.82
C ALA A 96 -14.68 10.30 -23.37
N SER A 97 -14.61 11.60 -23.61
CA SER A 97 -13.66 12.50 -22.96
C SER A 97 -14.32 13.24 -21.81
N TYR A 98 -13.57 13.45 -20.73
CA TYR A 98 -14.01 14.20 -19.57
C TYR A 98 -12.95 15.19 -19.12
N ARG A 99 -13.37 16.26 -18.45
CA ARG A 99 -12.46 17.22 -17.83
C ARG A 99 -12.70 17.31 -16.33
N VAL A 100 -11.64 17.61 -15.61
CA VAL A 100 -11.67 17.83 -14.16
C VAL A 100 -11.51 19.32 -13.91
N VAL A 101 -12.48 19.93 -13.25
CA VAL A 101 -12.49 21.35 -12.92
C VAL A 101 -12.35 21.52 -11.42
N ARG A 102 -11.49 22.46 -11.03
CA ARG A 102 -11.17 22.75 -9.64
C ARG A 102 -11.72 24.13 -9.32
N GLY A 103 -12.67 24.20 -8.40
CA GLY A 103 -13.15 25.45 -7.84
C GLY A 103 -12.21 25.97 -6.74
N ARG A 104 -12.39 27.25 -6.39
CA ARG A 104 -11.54 27.94 -5.39
C ARG A 104 -11.42 27.20 -4.07
N ARG A 105 -12.48 26.49 -3.64
CA ARG A 105 -12.50 25.76 -2.37
C ARG A 105 -11.45 24.65 -2.28
N TYR A 106 -11.08 24.04 -3.41
CA TYR A 106 -10.11 22.93 -3.46
C TYR A 106 -8.94 23.22 -4.42
N ALA A 107 -8.75 24.47 -4.84
CA ALA A 107 -7.70 24.85 -5.78
C ALA A 107 -6.29 24.62 -5.20
N GLU A 108 -6.14 24.84 -3.89
CA GLU A 108 -4.85 24.69 -3.19
C GLU A 108 -4.75 23.42 -2.34
N THR A 109 -5.76 22.56 -2.39
CA THR A 109 -5.71 21.28 -1.67
C THR A 109 -5.06 20.22 -2.54
N GLY A 110 -4.13 19.44 -1.97
CA GLY A 110 -3.53 18.28 -2.68
C GLY A 110 -4.59 17.27 -3.16
N TYR A 111 -5.76 17.27 -2.52
CA TYR A 111 -6.91 16.45 -2.85
C TYR A 111 -7.35 16.55 -4.33
N SER A 112 -7.57 17.77 -4.84
CA SER A 112 -8.02 17.95 -6.23
C SER A 112 -6.92 17.60 -7.24
N TYR A 113 -5.65 17.70 -6.81
CA TYR A 113 -4.50 17.30 -7.60
C TYR A 113 -4.35 15.77 -7.70
N TRP A 114 -4.69 15.00 -6.67
CA TRP A 114 -4.65 13.54 -6.73
C TRP A 114 -5.87 12.92 -7.41
N ALA A 115 -7.05 13.55 -7.27
CA ALA A 115 -8.29 13.06 -7.84
C ALA A 115 -8.22 12.89 -9.37
N GLN A 116 -7.57 13.81 -10.09
CA GLN A 116 -7.34 13.68 -11.53
C GLN A 116 -6.54 12.42 -11.92
N TYR A 117 -5.49 12.05 -11.17
CA TYR A 117 -4.70 10.87 -11.47
C TYR A 117 -5.48 9.59 -11.20
N PHE A 118 -6.20 9.56 -10.07
CA PHE A 118 -7.10 8.46 -9.75
C PHE A 118 -8.15 8.26 -10.84
N LEU A 119 -8.85 9.33 -11.24
CA LEU A 119 -9.88 9.28 -12.28
C LEU A 119 -9.32 8.77 -13.61
N ASN A 120 -8.10 9.19 -13.98
CA ASN A 120 -7.47 8.78 -15.23
C ASN A 120 -7.23 7.25 -15.29
N GLY A 121 -6.91 6.62 -14.16
CA GLY A 121 -6.81 5.16 -14.07
C GLY A 121 -8.18 4.48 -13.96
N PHE A 122 -9.04 5.00 -13.08
CA PHE A 122 -10.33 4.39 -12.77
C PHE A 122 -11.32 4.40 -13.95
N LEU A 123 -11.28 5.42 -14.79
CA LEU A 123 -12.27 5.62 -15.86
C LEU A 123 -11.84 5.06 -17.21
N LEU A 124 -10.69 4.40 -17.31
CA LEU A 124 -10.26 3.73 -18.54
C LEU A 124 -11.42 2.89 -19.13
N PRO A 125 -11.65 2.94 -20.45
CA PRO A 125 -10.81 3.57 -21.49
C PRO A 125 -11.10 5.06 -21.79
N ARG A 126 -11.93 5.73 -20.98
CA ARG A 126 -12.28 7.14 -21.15
C ARG A 126 -11.05 8.03 -20.97
N ARG A 127 -11.04 9.18 -21.64
CA ARG A 127 -9.85 10.05 -21.68
C ARG A 127 -10.07 11.34 -20.91
N GLN A 128 -9.20 11.61 -19.96
CA GLN A 128 -9.12 12.94 -19.36
C GLN A 128 -8.57 13.94 -20.38
N THR A 129 -9.15 15.14 -20.43
CA THR A 129 -8.71 16.25 -21.28
C THR A 129 -8.83 17.59 -20.56
N SER A 130 -8.06 18.58 -21.02
CA SER A 130 -8.19 19.99 -20.62
C SER A 130 -9.12 20.79 -21.54
N SER A 131 -9.61 20.21 -22.63
CA SER A 131 -10.49 20.90 -23.59
C SER A 131 -11.82 21.31 -22.94
N GLU A 132 -12.25 22.55 -23.18
CA GLU A 132 -13.56 23.05 -22.76
C GLU A 132 -14.73 22.39 -23.52
N GLU A 133 -14.45 21.75 -24.66
CA GLU A 133 -15.42 21.00 -25.46
C GLU A 133 -15.81 19.66 -24.83
N ALA A 134 -15.11 19.23 -23.76
CA ALA A 134 -15.42 18.00 -23.06
C ALA A 134 -16.81 18.08 -22.45
N ARG A 135 -17.71 17.21 -22.93
CA ARG A 135 -19.11 17.20 -22.49
C ARG A 135 -19.28 16.69 -21.05
N TRP A 136 -18.33 15.91 -20.55
CA TRP A 136 -18.40 15.32 -19.21
C TRP A 136 -17.45 16.04 -18.26
N ILE A 137 -17.95 16.39 -17.07
CA ILE A 137 -17.23 17.24 -16.13
C ILE A 137 -17.31 16.64 -14.73
N PHE A 138 -16.14 16.51 -14.10
CA PHE A 138 -16.03 16.43 -12.65
C PHE A 138 -15.70 17.81 -12.13
N CYS A 139 -16.50 18.30 -11.18
CA CYS A 139 -16.30 19.59 -10.53
C CYS A 139 -15.98 19.38 -9.05
N PHE A 140 -14.81 19.83 -8.65
CA PHE A 140 -14.32 19.79 -7.27
C PHE A 140 -14.45 21.18 -6.63
N GLY A 141 -15.54 21.39 -5.88
CA GLY A 141 -15.87 22.61 -5.15
C GLY A 141 -15.96 23.86 -6.00
N CYS A 142 -16.36 23.68 -7.25
CA CYS A 142 -16.76 24.77 -8.14
C CYS A 142 -18.26 24.99 -8.03
N ASP A 143 -18.66 26.22 -8.34
CA ASP A 143 -20.07 26.56 -8.49
C ASP A 143 -20.54 26.00 -9.84
N ALA A 144 -21.47 25.05 -9.83
CA ALA A 144 -22.01 24.44 -11.04
C ALA A 144 -22.61 25.48 -12.01
N ALA A 145 -23.07 26.63 -11.50
CA ALA A 145 -23.57 27.73 -12.32
C ALA A 145 -22.47 28.35 -13.22
N THR A 146 -21.20 28.24 -12.83
CA THR A 146 -20.06 28.76 -13.59
C THR A 146 -19.59 27.82 -14.71
N LEU A 147 -20.11 26.58 -14.75
CA LEU A 147 -19.71 25.54 -15.70
C LEU A 147 -20.65 25.44 -16.92
N GLY A 148 -21.44 26.47 -17.16
CA GLY A 148 -22.43 26.55 -18.23
C GLY A 148 -23.72 25.79 -17.90
N ARG A 149 -24.43 25.29 -18.92
CA ARG A 149 -25.64 24.47 -18.73
C ARG A 149 -25.30 23.03 -18.34
N LEU A 150 -24.60 22.86 -17.23
CA LEU A 150 -24.23 21.56 -16.68
C LEU A 150 -25.48 20.87 -16.14
N ARG A 151 -25.83 19.71 -16.71
CA ARG A 151 -26.80 18.79 -16.09
C ARG A 151 -26.04 17.96 -15.06
N ILE A 152 -26.31 18.21 -13.79
CA ILE A 152 -25.80 17.39 -12.69
C ILE A 152 -26.43 15.99 -12.79
N LEU A 153 -25.58 14.97 -12.73
CA LEU A 153 -25.97 13.56 -12.78
C LEU A 153 -25.72 12.85 -11.46
N SER A 154 -24.72 13.31 -10.70
CA SER A 154 -24.43 12.81 -9.36
C SER A 154 -23.82 13.92 -8.51
N ASP A 155 -24.30 14.03 -7.27
CA ASP A 155 -23.88 14.99 -6.25
C ASP A 155 -24.22 14.41 -4.87
N GLU A 156 -23.25 14.41 -3.96
CA GLU A 156 -23.41 13.95 -2.57
C GLU A 156 -23.29 15.08 -1.55
N GLY A 157 -23.13 16.34 -2.01
CA GLY A 157 -23.01 17.51 -1.14
C GLY A 157 -21.66 17.66 -0.44
N ASP A 158 -20.69 16.80 -0.75
CA ASP A 158 -19.31 16.84 -0.26
C ASP A 158 -18.41 17.81 -1.03
N GLY A 159 -18.97 18.46 -2.06
CA GLY A 159 -18.27 19.36 -2.95
C GLY A 159 -17.73 18.68 -4.21
N LEU A 160 -17.95 17.39 -4.43
CA LEU A 160 -17.69 16.73 -5.70
C LEU A 160 -19.00 16.53 -6.48
N VAL A 161 -19.04 17.09 -7.68
CA VAL A 161 -20.19 16.97 -8.58
C VAL A 161 -19.75 16.36 -9.90
N PHE A 162 -20.54 15.44 -10.43
CA PHE A 162 -20.39 14.90 -11.78
C PHE A 162 -21.58 15.29 -12.65
N GLY A 163 -21.31 15.73 -13.87
CA GLY A 163 -22.36 16.12 -14.79
C GLY A 163 -21.95 16.11 -16.25
N LYS A 164 -22.94 16.41 -17.09
CA LYS A 164 -22.79 16.53 -18.54
C LYS A 164 -23.29 17.89 -19.02
N VAL A 165 -22.50 18.59 -19.82
CA VAL A 165 -22.92 19.84 -20.47
C VAL A 165 -24.06 19.54 -21.44
N ARG A 166 -25.18 20.27 -21.30
CA ARG A 166 -26.27 20.25 -22.28
C ARG A 166 -25.87 21.07 -23.50
N SER A 167 -25.82 20.41 -24.66
CA SER A 167 -25.84 21.07 -25.98
C SER A 167 -27.07 21.96 -26.09
#